data_AF-A0A0Q5K4U4-F1
#
_entry.id   AF-A0A0Q5K4U4-F1
#
_cell.length_a   1.000
_cell.length_b   1.000
_cell.length_c   1.000
_cell.angle_alpha   90.00
_cell.angle_beta   90.00
_cell.angle_gamma   90.00
#
_symmetry.space_group_name_H-M   'P 1'
#
loop_
_entity.id
_entity.type
_entity.pdbx_description
1 polymer ?
#
loop_
_entity_poly.entity_id
_entity_poly.type
_entity_poly.pdbx_seq_one_letter_code
_entity_poly.pdbx_strand_id
1 'polypeptide(L)'
;MPNTTLNLDHFNFLELMQLLAAGGKTGVLSVTRDAETFECALEAGRVRELKMGARRGNLALVALLSDPRGQFHFDEGRRAAAPSLDASMDEVALEALAALPEQPLPFDGPGKLATERLDQMTWTVTERRVLDRIEAQQPLAEVARDPEARRLISRLDRLGLLKPRKSRTARLTVTLAQGVRGVVVVDSSIVRRWSGDLGRPPAQLAVRDDAGQTYTFALRMAPDLGNQLQVPTELLMRTGLRAGMSVLVKPL
;
A
#
# COMPACT_ATOMS: atom_id res chain seq x y z
N MET A 1 -25.72 -26.12 6.61
CA MET A 1 -24.47 -25.38 6.82
C MET A 1 -24.82 -24.03 7.44
N PRO A 2 -24.04 -23.47 8.37
CA PRO A 2 -24.46 -22.26 9.08
C PRO A 2 -24.46 -21.07 8.11
N ASN A 3 -25.64 -20.43 7.98
CA ASN A 3 -25.83 -19.15 7.30
C ASN A 3 -25.14 -18.06 8.12
N THR A 4 -23.85 -17.82 7.89
CA THR A 4 -23.17 -16.67 8.49
C THR A 4 -23.38 -15.46 7.59
N THR A 5 -24.44 -14.70 7.87
CA THR A 5 -24.63 -13.38 7.27
C THR A 5 -23.59 -12.44 7.88
N LEU A 6 -22.65 -11.98 7.06
CA LEU A 6 -21.59 -11.04 7.44
C LEU A 6 -21.93 -9.64 6.89
N ASN A 7 -21.40 -8.58 7.49
CA ASN A 7 -21.77 -7.20 7.18
C ASN A 7 -20.56 -6.40 6.66
N LEU A 8 -20.74 -5.66 5.56
CA LEU A 8 -19.70 -4.79 4.99
C LEU A 8 -19.27 -3.64 5.91
N ASP A 9 -20.04 -3.31 6.95
CA ASP A 9 -19.61 -2.34 7.97
C ASP A 9 -18.26 -2.70 8.63
N HIS A 10 -17.87 -3.98 8.58
CA HIS A 10 -16.63 -4.49 9.17
C HIS A 10 -15.66 -5.09 8.14
N PHE A 11 -16.01 -5.11 6.85
CA PHE A 11 -15.25 -5.81 5.82
C PHE A 11 -15.11 -4.95 4.56
N ASN A 12 -13.88 -4.86 4.05
CA ASN A 12 -13.64 -4.21 2.77
C ASN A 12 -14.18 -5.08 1.63
N PHE A 13 -15.18 -4.57 0.91
CA PHE A 13 -15.82 -5.28 -0.19
C PHE A 13 -14.83 -5.71 -1.30
N LEU A 14 -13.84 -4.88 -1.63
CA LEU A 14 -12.84 -5.21 -2.65
C LEU A 14 -11.95 -6.36 -2.20
N GLU A 15 -11.57 -6.42 -0.93
CA GLU A 15 -10.79 -7.53 -0.37
C GLU A 15 -11.59 -8.83 -0.35
N LEU A 16 -12.88 -8.77 0.01
CA LEU A 16 -13.78 -9.92 -0.05
C LEU A 16 -13.87 -10.48 -1.48
N MET A 17 -14.10 -9.60 -2.45
CA MET A 17 -14.16 -9.98 -3.86
C MET A 17 -12.84 -10.56 -4.36
N GLN A 18 -11.71 -9.97 -3.98
CA GLN A 18 -10.37 -10.51 -4.31
C GLN A 18 -10.16 -11.89 -3.70
N LEU A 19 -10.60 -12.11 -2.46
CA LEU A 19 -10.49 -13.41 -1.79
C LEU A 19 -11.30 -14.49 -2.54
N LEU A 20 -12.52 -14.18 -2.95
CA LEU A 20 -13.36 -15.10 -3.73
C LEU A 20 -12.75 -15.37 -5.12
N ALA A 21 -12.27 -14.32 -5.80
CA ALA A 21 -11.66 -14.43 -7.11
C ALA A 21 -10.36 -15.24 -7.10
N ALA A 22 -9.45 -14.96 -6.15
CA ALA A 22 -8.19 -15.68 -5.99
C ALA A 22 -8.39 -17.16 -5.63
N GLY A 23 -9.47 -17.48 -4.91
CA GLY A 23 -9.88 -18.86 -4.64
C GLY A 23 -10.51 -19.59 -5.82
N GLY A 24 -10.62 -18.96 -6.99
CA GLY A 24 -11.26 -19.53 -8.19
C GLY A 24 -12.74 -19.83 -7.99
N LYS A 25 -13.41 -19.12 -7.06
CA LYS A 25 -14.78 -19.43 -6.66
C LYS A 25 -15.76 -19.23 -7.83
N THR A 26 -16.80 -20.06 -7.83
CA THR A 26 -17.95 -19.95 -8.72
C THR A 26 -19.20 -19.80 -7.87
N GLY A 27 -20.00 -18.77 -8.10
CA GLY A 27 -21.15 -18.43 -7.27
C GLY A 27 -21.60 -16.99 -7.46
N VAL A 28 -22.62 -16.58 -6.71
CA VAL A 28 -23.10 -15.19 -6.71
C VAL A 28 -22.89 -14.57 -5.34
N LEU A 29 -22.12 -13.49 -5.27
CA LEU A 29 -22.04 -12.63 -4.09
C LEU A 29 -23.16 -11.61 -4.16
N SER A 30 -24.06 -11.65 -3.19
CA SER A 30 -25.13 -10.66 -3.03
C SER A 30 -24.85 -9.76 -1.84
N VAL A 31 -25.10 -8.47 -1.99
CA VAL A 31 -25.06 -7.48 -0.92
C VAL A 31 -26.40 -6.76 -0.87
N THR A 32 -27.12 -6.89 0.23
CA THR A 32 -28.41 -6.27 0.45
C THR A 32 -28.27 -5.09 1.40
N ARG A 33 -28.69 -3.91 0.95
CA ARG A 33 -28.80 -2.69 1.76
C ARG A 33 -30.16 -2.05 1.49
N ASP A 34 -30.90 -1.72 2.55
CA ASP A 34 -32.27 -1.22 2.47
C ASP A 34 -33.14 -2.08 1.52
N ALA A 35 -33.66 -1.49 0.44
CA ALA A 35 -34.48 -2.17 -0.58
C ALA A 35 -33.71 -2.50 -1.87
N GLU A 36 -32.39 -2.28 -1.92
CA GLU A 36 -31.56 -2.60 -3.09
C GLU A 36 -30.64 -3.80 -2.82
N THR A 37 -30.52 -4.67 -3.82
CA THR A 37 -29.56 -5.79 -3.80
C THR A 37 -28.58 -5.61 -4.94
N PHE A 38 -27.30 -5.58 -4.59
CA PHE A 38 -26.20 -5.75 -5.53
C PHE A 38 -25.92 -7.24 -5.67
N GLU A 39 -25.69 -7.72 -6.89
CA GLU A 39 -25.24 -9.08 -7.18
C GLU A 39 -23.99 -9.04 -8.07
N CYS A 40 -23.00 -9.85 -7.71
CA CYS A 40 -21.82 -10.14 -8.50
C CYS A 40 -21.70 -11.64 -8.76
N ALA A 41 -21.85 -12.06 -10.00
CA ALA A 41 -21.63 -13.44 -10.40
C ALA A 41 -20.15 -13.68 -10.73
N LEU A 42 -19.57 -14.71 -10.12
CA LEU A 42 -18.22 -15.19 -10.33
C LEU A 42 -18.24 -16.58 -10.95
N GLU A 43 -17.38 -16.83 -11.93
CA GLU A 43 -17.13 -18.17 -12.47
C GLU A 43 -15.62 -18.39 -12.62
N ALA A 44 -15.10 -19.43 -11.97
CA ALA A 44 -13.67 -19.72 -11.90
C ALA A 44 -12.80 -18.49 -11.53
N GLY A 45 -13.31 -17.65 -10.61
CA GLY A 45 -12.65 -16.43 -10.17
C GLY A 45 -12.74 -15.22 -11.12
N ARG A 46 -13.44 -15.35 -12.25
CA ARG A 46 -13.70 -14.25 -13.20
C ARG A 46 -15.07 -13.62 -12.95
N VAL A 47 -15.18 -12.31 -13.12
CA VAL A 47 -16.46 -11.59 -13.01
C VAL A 47 -17.26 -11.78 -14.29
N ARG A 48 -18.48 -12.31 -14.14
CA ARG A 48 -19.37 -12.66 -15.26
C ARG A 48 -20.58 -11.74 -15.37
N GLU A 49 -21.03 -11.19 -14.25
CA GLU A 49 -22.16 -10.26 -14.21
C GLU A 49 -22.04 -9.38 -12.96
N LEU A 50 -22.40 -8.10 -13.12
CA LEU A 50 -22.61 -7.15 -12.01
C LEU A 50 -23.96 -6.46 -12.20
N LYS A 51 -24.78 -6.39 -11.17
CA LYS A 51 -26.06 -5.68 -11.22
C LYS A 51 -26.52 -5.14 -9.88
N MET A 52 -27.25 -4.04 -9.92
CA MET A 52 -27.93 -3.46 -8.75
C MET A 52 -29.14 -2.65 -9.24
N GLY A 53 -30.35 -3.15 -8.99
CA GLY A 53 -31.57 -2.55 -9.53
C GLY A 53 -31.53 -2.47 -11.07
N ALA A 54 -31.59 -1.26 -11.64
CA ALA A 54 -31.44 -1.02 -13.08
C ALA A 54 -29.97 -0.89 -13.54
N ARG A 55 -29.03 -0.70 -12.61
CA ARG A 55 -27.60 -0.54 -12.93
C ARG A 55 -26.99 -1.90 -13.30
N ARG A 56 -26.08 -1.89 -14.27
CA ARG A 56 -25.36 -3.08 -14.77
C ARG A 56 -23.87 -2.78 -14.90
N GLY A 57 -23.05 -3.82 -14.85
CA GLY A 57 -21.60 -3.70 -15.00
C GLY A 57 -20.99 -2.77 -13.94
N ASN A 58 -20.01 -1.97 -14.36
CA ASN A 58 -19.29 -1.07 -13.46
C ASN A 58 -20.18 -0.03 -12.77
N LEU A 59 -21.30 0.39 -13.38
CA LEU A 59 -22.24 1.30 -12.72
C LEU A 59 -22.87 0.71 -11.46
N ALA A 60 -23.09 -0.62 -11.44
CA ALA A 60 -23.57 -1.30 -10.25
C ALA A 60 -22.49 -1.33 -9.16
N LEU A 61 -21.24 -1.62 -9.54
CA LEU A 61 -20.12 -1.65 -8.61
C LEU A 61 -19.80 -0.26 -8.04
N VAL A 62 -19.83 0.79 -8.87
CA VAL A 62 -19.68 2.19 -8.44
C VAL A 62 -20.75 2.54 -7.39
N ALA A 63 -22.00 2.16 -7.62
CA ALA A 63 -23.10 2.44 -6.68
C ALA A 63 -22.91 1.74 -5.33
N LEU A 64 -22.35 0.53 -5.32
CA LEU A 64 -21.99 -0.17 -4.07
C LEU A 64 -20.78 0.48 -3.39
N LEU A 65 -19.69 0.72 -4.11
CA LEU A 65 -18.45 1.28 -3.56
C LEU A 65 -18.57 2.73 -3.08
N SER A 66 -19.56 3.47 -3.59
CA SER A 66 -19.88 4.82 -3.11
C SER A 66 -20.48 4.82 -1.71
N ASP A 67 -21.11 3.73 -1.30
CA ASP A 67 -21.71 3.54 0.02
C ASP A 67 -21.61 2.05 0.44
N PRO A 68 -20.41 1.60 0.86
CA PRO A 68 -20.08 0.19 1.02
C PRO A 68 -20.63 -0.40 2.33
N ARG A 69 -21.95 -0.50 2.43
CA ARG A 69 -22.68 -1.05 3.60
C ARG A 69 -23.67 -2.12 3.16
N GLY A 70 -24.07 -2.94 4.12
CA GLY A 70 -25.11 -3.95 3.93
C GLY A 70 -24.68 -5.37 4.28
N GLN A 71 -25.67 -6.24 4.35
CA GLN A 71 -25.47 -7.66 4.61
C GLN A 71 -25.06 -8.36 3.34
N PHE A 72 -24.00 -9.17 3.39
CA PHE A 72 -23.55 -9.93 2.25
C PHE A 72 -23.70 -11.43 2.46
N HIS A 73 -23.90 -12.14 1.34
CA HIS A 73 -24.03 -13.58 1.28
C HIS A 73 -23.43 -14.09 -0.04
N PHE A 74 -22.73 -15.23 0.00
CA PHE A 74 -22.19 -15.88 -1.19
C PHE A 74 -22.89 -17.21 -1.44
N ASP A 75 -23.58 -17.28 -2.57
CA ASP A 75 -24.36 -18.44 -2.99
C ASP A 75 -23.50 -19.30 -3.94
N GLU A 76 -22.81 -20.29 -3.37
CA GLU A 76 -21.80 -21.09 -4.08
C GLU A 76 -22.42 -21.98 -5.17
N GLY A 77 -21.77 -22.04 -6.33
CA GLY A 77 -22.20 -22.83 -7.49
C GLY A 77 -23.27 -22.16 -8.37
N ARG A 78 -23.94 -21.11 -7.89
CA ARG A 78 -24.91 -20.34 -8.68
C ARG A 78 -24.20 -19.57 -9.80
N ARG A 79 -24.74 -19.64 -11.02
CA ARG A 79 -24.20 -18.97 -12.20
C ARG A 79 -25.10 -17.82 -12.67
N ALA A 80 -24.52 -16.88 -13.41
CA ALA A 80 -25.30 -15.84 -14.08
C ALA A 80 -26.17 -16.48 -15.16
N ALA A 81 -27.44 -16.09 -15.25
CA ALA A 81 -28.34 -16.59 -16.29
C ALA A 81 -27.96 -16.05 -17.68
N ALA A 82 -27.47 -14.81 -17.74
CA ALA A 82 -27.02 -14.14 -18.96
C ALA A 82 -25.72 -13.35 -18.67
N PRO A 83 -24.55 -14.01 -18.69
CA PRO A 83 -23.29 -13.34 -18.41
C PRO A 83 -23.03 -12.24 -19.43
N SER A 84 -22.60 -11.08 -18.96
CA SER A 84 -22.34 -9.89 -19.76
C SER A 84 -20.88 -9.40 -19.68
N LEU A 85 -20.08 -10.03 -18.82
CA LEU A 85 -18.68 -9.71 -18.59
C LEU A 85 -17.81 -10.97 -18.67
N ASP A 86 -16.54 -10.75 -18.97
CA ASP A 86 -15.48 -11.75 -18.86
C ASP A 86 -14.16 -11.10 -18.47
N ALA A 87 -14.09 -10.59 -17.24
CA ALA A 87 -12.95 -9.81 -16.77
C ALA A 87 -12.44 -10.31 -15.43
N SER A 88 -11.17 -10.01 -15.14
CA SER A 88 -10.64 -10.22 -13.78
C SER A 88 -11.31 -9.26 -12.80
N MET A 89 -11.35 -9.64 -11.51
CA MET A 89 -11.88 -8.75 -10.47
C MET A 89 -11.12 -7.42 -10.42
N ASP A 90 -9.81 -7.46 -10.64
CA ASP A 90 -9.00 -6.26 -10.51
C ASP A 90 -9.22 -5.28 -11.67
N GLU A 91 -9.42 -5.75 -12.90
CA GLU A 91 -9.77 -4.90 -14.05
C GLU A 91 -11.11 -4.20 -13.83
N VAL A 92 -12.14 -4.97 -13.43
CA VAL A 92 -13.48 -4.47 -13.12
C VAL A 92 -13.44 -3.41 -12.02
N ALA A 93 -12.68 -3.68 -10.96
CA ALA A 93 -12.57 -2.77 -9.84
C ALA A 93 -11.76 -1.51 -10.20
N LEU A 94 -10.67 -1.64 -10.96
CA LEU A 94 -9.88 -0.49 -11.43
C LEU A 94 -10.72 0.48 -12.27
N GLU A 95 -11.60 -0.06 -13.13
CA GLU A 95 -12.52 0.74 -13.94
C GLU A 95 -13.60 1.40 -13.08
N ALA A 96 -14.23 0.66 -12.16
CA ALA A 96 -15.23 1.23 -11.26
C ALA A 96 -14.64 2.34 -10.35
N LEU A 97 -13.42 2.14 -9.84
CA LEU A 97 -12.74 3.14 -9.02
C LEU A 97 -12.41 4.43 -9.79
N ALA A 98 -12.32 4.39 -11.13
CA ALA A 98 -12.09 5.59 -11.94
C ALA A 98 -13.26 6.58 -11.91
N ALA A 99 -14.47 6.12 -11.60
CA ALA A 99 -15.67 6.96 -11.45
C ALA A 99 -15.85 7.52 -10.04
N LEU A 100 -15.02 7.10 -9.07
CA LEU A 100 -15.12 7.55 -7.69
C LEU A 100 -14.16 8.73 -7.42
N PRO A 101 -14.45 9.56 -6.39
CA PRO A 101 -13.55 10.62 -5.98
C PRO A 101 -12.15 10.09 -5.64
N GLU A 102 -11.15 10.87 -6.04
CA GLU A 102 -9.76 10.62 -5.70
C GLU A 102 -9.55 10.71 -4.19
N GLN A 103 -8.74 9.80 -3.64
CA GLN A 103 -8.32 9.84 -2.24
C GLN A 103 -6.96 10.54 -2.10
N PRO A 104 -6.63 11.10 -0.92
CA PRO A 104 -5.29 11.58 -0.62
C PRO A 104 -4.23 10.51 -0.88
N LEU A 105 -3.00 10.95 -1.13
CA LEU A 105 -1.89 10.01 -1.32
C LEU A 105 -1.70 9.15 -0.07
N PRO A 106 -1.48 7.83 -0.23
CA PRO A 106 -1.32 6.93 0.91
C PRO A 106 0.00 7.15 1.66
N PHE A 107 1.02 7.65 0.94
CA PHE A 107 2.34 8.00 1.45
C PHE A 107 3.11 8.82 0.41
N ASP A 108 4.13 9.55 0.84
CA ASP A 108 4.90 10.45 -0.03
C ASP A 108 6.06 9.75 -0.76
N GLY A 109 6.63 8.71 -0.14
CA GLY A 109 7.80 7.98 -0.62
C GLY A 109 7.56 7.03 -1.79
N PRO A 110 8.58 6.26 -2.21
CA PRO A 110 8.47 5.28 -3.27
C PRO A 110 7.51 4.15 -2.91
N GLY A 111 6.78 3.71 -3.93
CA GLY A 111 5.86 2.59 -3.84
C GLY A 111 6.49 1.27 -4.24
N LYS A 112 5.98 0.17 -3.67
CA LYS A 112 6.11 -1.18 -4.21
C LYS A 112 4.79 -1.57 -4.85
N LEU A 113 4.87 -1.97 -6.12
CA LEU A 113 3.74 -2.50 -6.89
C LEU A 113 3.61 -4.02 -6.74
N ALA A 114 2.38 -4.52 -6.85
CA ALA A 114 2.06 -5.94 -6.93
C ALA A 114 2.14 -6.43 -8.39
N THR A 115 3.36 -6.51 -8.93
CA THR A 115 3.65 -6.78 -10.35
C THR A 115 2.92 -8.00 -10.90
N GLU A 116 2.82 -9.08 -10.12
CA GLU A 116 2.18 -10.33 -10.57
C GLU A 116 0.69 -10.15 -10.92
N ARG A 117 0.01 -9.21 -10.26
CA ARG A 117 -1.39 -8.87 -10.54
C ARG A 117 -1.49 -7.85 -11.66
N LEU A 118 -0.59 -6.86 -11.69
CA LEU A 118 -0.59 -5.84 -12.73
C LEU A 118 -0.28 -6.42 -14.12
N ASP A 119 0.58 -7.44 -14.20
CA ASP A 119 0.94 -8.09 -15.47
C ASP A 119 -0.21 -8.84 -16.13
N GLN A 120 -1.27 -9.16 -15.37
CA GLN A 120 -2.48 -9.82 -15.87
C GLN A 120 -3.51 -8.84 -16.43
N MET A 121 -3.24 -7.54 -16.31
CA MET A 121 -4.16 -6.48 -16.71
C MET A 121 -3.74 -5.82 -18.01
N THR A 122 -4.73 -5.21 -18.66
CA THR A 122 -4.49 -4.31 -19.79
C THR A 122 -4.29 -2.89 -19.29
N TRP A 123 -3.20 -2.24 -19.74
CA TRP A 123 -2.86 -0.87 -19.38
C TRP A 123 -2.81 0.03 -20.59
N THR A 124 -3.27 1.27 -20.45
CA THR A 124 -3.01 2.31 -21.45
C THR A 124 -1.54 2.72 -21.46
N VAL A 125 -1.09 3.37 -22.55
CA VAL A 125 0.28 3.89 -22.65
C VAL A 125 0.59 4.88 -21.53
N THR A 126 -0.37 5.73 -21.17
CA THR A 126 -0.21 6.71 -20.09
C THR A 126 -0.11 6.03 -18.74
N GLU A 127 -0.98 5.05 -18.45
CA GLU A 127 -0.91 4.30 -17.18
C GLU A 127 0.39 3.52 -17.06
N ARG A 128 0.86 2.88 -18.14
CA ARG A 128 2.16 2.18 -18.14
C ARG A 128 3.30 3.12 -17.78
N ARG A 129 3.35 4.35 -18.34
CA ARG A 129 4.37 5.34 -17.98
C ARG A 129 4.34 5.71 -16.49
N VAL A 130 3.15 5.77 -15.88
CA VAL A 130 3.03 6.03 -14.44
C VAL A 130 3.56 4.85 -13.64
N LEU A 131 3.21 3.61 -14.02
CA LEU A 131 3.73 2.40 -13.40
C LEU A 131 5.27 2.36 -13.50
N ASP A 132 5.85 2.63 -14.67
CA ASP A 132 7.29 2.65 -14.89
C ASP A 132 8.01 3.64 -13.98
N ARG A 133 7.42 4.83 -13.72
CA ARG A 133 7.98 5.82 -12.78
C ARG A 133 7.97 5.32 -11.33
N ILE A 134 6.91 4.63 -10.93
CA ILE A 134 6.81 4.02 -9.59
C ILE A 134 7.80 2.87 -9.46
N GLU A 135 7.94 2.03 -10.49
CA GLU A 135 8.94 0.95 -10.53
C GLU A 135 10.37 1.47 -10.49
N ALA A 136 10.64 2.59 -11.18
CA ALA A 136 11.89 3.34 -11.11
C ALA A 136 12.12 4.03 -9.75
N GLN A 137 11.24 3.81 -8.77
CA GLN A 137 11.37 4.26 -7.38
C GLN A 137 11.32 5.77 -7.23
N GLN A 138 10.65 6.46 -8.16
CA GLN A 138 10.34 7.85 -7.97
C GLN A 138 9.35 8.02 -6.80
N PRO A 139 9.54 8.99 -5.90
CA PRO A 139 8.60 9.24 -4.80
C PRO A 139 7.18 9.52 -5.32
N LEU A 140 6.16 8.95 -4.67
CA LEU A 140 4.77 9.16 -5.08
C LEU A 140 4.36 10.63 -5.04
N ALA A 141 4.89 11.42 -4.11
CA ALA A 141 4.65 12.86 -4.04
C ALA A 141 5.10 13.62 -5.31
N GLU A 142 6.12 13.11 -6.02
CA GLU A 142 6.55 13.68 -7.30
C GLU A 142 5.75 13.14 -8.48
N VAL A 143 5.43 11.84 -8.45
CA VAL A 143 4.61 11.19 -9.49
C VAL A 143 3.22 11.82 -9.54
N ALA A 144 2.61 12.02 -8.38
CA ALA A 144 1.27 12.57 -8.20
C ALA A 144 1.14 14.08 -8.48
N ARG A 145 2.21 14.76 -8.90
CA ARG A 145 2.09 16.13 -9.44
C ARG A 145 1.32 16.16 -10.76
N ASP A 146 1.33 15.05 -11.48
CA ASP A 146 0.47 14.81 -12.63
C ASP A 146 -0.92 14.33 -12.14
N PRO A 147 -2.01 15.05 -12.46
CA PRO A 147 -3.36 14.68 -12.06
C PRO A 147 -3.80 13.27 -12.52
N GLU A 148 -3.37 12.83 -13.72
CA GLU A 148 -3.73 11.50 -14.22
C GLU A 148 -3.01 10.40 -13.43
N ALA A 149 -1.72 10.61 -13.15
CA ALA A 149 -0.93 9.72 -12.32
C ALA A 149 -1.49 9.64 -10.90
N ARG A 150 -1.90 10.77 -10.33
CA ARG A 150 -2.51 10.85 -9.00
C ARG A 150 -3.82 10.04 -8.90
N ARG A 151 -4.68 10.14 -9.91
CA ARG A 151 -5.89 9.31 -10.02
C ARG A 151 -5.56 7.82 -10.11
N LEU A 152 -4.57 7.43 -10.91
CA LEU A 152 -4.14 6.03 -10.98
C LEU A 152 -3.60 5.54 -9.62
N ILE A 153 -2.73 6.31 -8.97
CA ILE A 153 -2.17 5.98 -7.65
C ILE A 153 -3.29 5.74 -6.62
N SER A 154 -4.30 6.60 -6.59
CA SER A 154 -5.46 6.42 -5.70
C SER A 154 -6.20 5.11 -5.96
N ARG A 155 -6.39 4.72 -7.22
CA ARG A 155 -7.03 3.44 -7.57
C ARG A 155 -6.16 2.24 -7.18
N LEU A 156 -4.85 2.29 -7.45
CA LEU A 156 -3.91 1.22 -7.11
C LEU A 156 -3.84 0.98 -5.60
N ASP A 157 -3.83 2.04 -4.80
CA ASP A 157 -3.83 1.96 -3.34
C ASP A 157 -5.11 1.30 -2.80
N ARG A 158 -6.28 1.77 -3.26
CA ARG A 158 -7.57 1.19 -2.86
C ARG A 158 -7.74 -0.29 -3.22
N LEU A 159 -7.04 -0.76 -4.25
CA LEU A 159 -7.01 -2.17 -4.64
C LEU A 159 -5.95 -3.00 -3.90
N GLY A 160 -5.10 -2.35 -3.09
CA GLY A 160 -3.97 -2.99 -2.41
C GLY A 160 -2.83 -3.39 -3.37
N LEU A 161 -2.81 -2.81 -4.58
CA LEU A 161 -1.77 -3.04 -5.61
C LEU A 161 -0.53 -2.16 -5.40
N LEU A 162 -0.62 -1.19 -4.50
CA LEU A 162 0.44 -0.26 -4.15
C LEU A 162 0.64 -0.28 -2.63
N LYS A 163 1.90 -0.40 -2.20
CA LYS A 163 2.28 -0.37 -0.79
C LYS A 163 3.51 0.49 -0.59
N PRO A 164 3.72 1.11 0.59
CA PRO A 164 4.94 1.84 0.84
C PRO A 164 6.13 0.89 0.77
N ARG A 165 7.20 1.33 0.10
CA ARG A 165 8.45 0.60 0.16
C ARG A 165 9.03 0.75 1.56
N LYS A 166 9.33 -0.36 2.23
CA LYS A 166 9.98 -0.32 3.54
C LYS A 166 11.41 0.20 3.40
N SER A 167 11.71 1.31 4.07
CA SER A 167 13.07 1.83 4.16
C SER A 167 13.99 0.78 4.79
N ARG A 168 15.13 0.55 4.16
CA ARG A 168 16.06 -0.50 4.63
C ARG A 168 16.71 -0.10 5.96
N THR A 169 16.70 -1.02 6.93
CA THR A 169 17.53 -0.90 8.13
C THR A 169 19.00 -1.00 7.75
N ALA A 170 19.82 -0.07 8.20
CA ALA A 170 21.28 -0.13 8.07
C ALA A 170 21.88 -0.71 9.35
N ARG A 171 22.92 -1.53 9.23
CA ARG A 171 23.74 -1.93 10.37
C ARG A 171 24.93 -1.00 10.46
N LEU A 172 25.02 -0.23 11.55
CA LEU A 172 26.07 0.76 11.77
C LEU A 172 26.89 0.44 13.01
N THR A 173 28.16 0.86 13.02
CA THR A 173 29.03 0.76 14.19
C THR A 173 29.03 2.08 14.95
N VAL A 174 28.69 2.03 16.24
CA VAL A 174 28.70 3.19 17.13
C VAL A 174 30.12 3.71 17.27
N THR A 175 30.32 4.99 17.03
CA THR A 175 31.59 5.70 17.23
C THR A 175 31.33 6.97 18.02
N LEU A 176 32.37 7.52 18.65
CA LEU A 176 32.24 8.74 19.42
C LEU A 176 32.19 9.95 18.48
N ALA A 177 31.15 10.79 18.62
CA ALA A 177 31.08 12.05 17.90
C ALA A 177 31.90 13.14 18.61
N GLN A 178 32.64 13.96 17.86
CA GLN A 178 33.28 15.17 18.38
C GLN A 178 32.57 16.42 17.85
N GLY A 179 32.41 17.44 18.71
CA GLY A 179 31.89 18.75 18.30
C GLY A 179 30.38 18.83 18.02
N VAL A 180 29.61 17.79 18.33
CA VAL A 180 28.13 17.78 18.21
C VAL A 180 27.48 17.43 19.54
N ARG A 181 26.27 17.95 19.79
CA ARG A 181 25.47 17.67 20.98
C ARG A 181 24.03 17.36 20.63
N GLY A 182 23.43 16.39 21.32
CA GLY A 182 22.02 16.04 21.22
C GLY A 182 21.56 15.44 19.89
N VAL A 183 22.48 15.25 18.93
CA VAL A 183 22.22 14.70 17.60
C VAL A 183 23.23 13.62 17.27
N VAL A 184 22.82 12.57 16.57
CA VAL A 184 23.73 11.56 16.04
C VAL A 184 24.06 11.88 14.59
N VAL A 185 25.26 11.50 14.15
CA VAL A 185 25.73 11.76 12.79
C VAL A 185 25.83 10.47 12.00
N VAL A 186 25.25 10.46 10.79
CA VAL A 186 25.24 9.33 9.86
C VAL A 186 25.79 9.78 8.51
N ASP A 187 26.40 8.85 7.78
CA ASP A 187 26.91 9.08 6.43
C ASP A 187 25.84 9.61 5.48
N SER A 188 26.17 10.66 4.74
CA SER A 188 25.28 11.33 3.80
C SER A 188 24.74 10.40 2.70
N SER A 189 25.48 9.36 2.30
CA SER A 189 25.03 8.39 1.29
C SER A 189 23.92 7.46 1.83
N ILE A 190 23.95 7.15 3.12
CA ILE A 190 22.92 6.36 3.80
C ILE A 190 21.67 7.22 3.96
N VAL A 191 21.82 8.45 4.43
CA VAL A 191 20.69 9.38 4.59
C VAL A 191 20.05 9.71 3.25
N ARG A 192 20.82 9.85 2.16
CA ARG A 192 20.28 10.06 0.81
C ARG A 192 19.43 8.88 0.34
N ARG A 193 19.89 7.65 0.58
CA ARG A 193 19.11 6.43 0.27
C ARG A 193 17.81 6.39 1.06
N TRP A 194 17.86 6.68 2.35
CA TRP A 194 16.65 6.77 3.18
C TRP A 194 15.72 7.91 2.77
N SER A 195 16.27 9.05 2.37
CA SER A 195 15.46 10.18 1.87
C SER A 195 14.72 9.79 0.61
N GLY A 196 15.38 9.04 -0.27
CA GLY A 196 14.77 8.40 -1.42
C GLY A 196 13.61 7.49 -1.00
N ASP A 197 13.87 6.52 -0.11
CA ASP A 197 12.86 5.57 0.39
C ASP A 197 11.69 6.22 1.15
N LEU A 198 11.87 7.42 1.73
CA LEU A 198 10.82 8.12 2.48
C LEU A 198 10.11 9.19 1.65
N GLY A 199 10.66 9.59 0.50
CA GLY A 199 10.20 10.77 -0.26
C GLY A 199 10.47 12.11 0.41
N ARG A 200 11.16 12.11 1.56
CA ARG A 200 11.52 13.30 2.34
C ARG A 200 12.79 13.03 3.13
N PRO A 201 13.60 14.06 3.47
CA PRO A 201 14.76 13.87 4.34
C PRO A 201 14.31 13.43 5.75
N PRO A 202 14.86 12.35 6.30
CA PRO A 202 14.54 11.94 7.67
C PRO A 202 15.07 12.95 8.68
N ALA A 203 14.25 13.27 9.68
CA ALA A 203 14.65 14.17 10.77
C ALA A 203 15.20 13.39 11.98
N GLN A 204 14.80 12.13 12.10
CA GLN A 204 15.12 11.27 13.23
C GLN A 204 15.48 9.86 12.77
N LEU A 205 16.06 9.10 13.70
CA LEU A 205 16.44 7.71 13.51
C LEU A 205 15.99 6.91 14.71
N ALA A 206 15.52 5.68 14.46
CA ALA A 206 15.44 4.67 15.48
C ALA A 206 16.70 3.79 15.42
N VAL A 207 17.39 3.68 16.54
CA VAL A 207 18.58 2.84 16.75
C VAL A 207 18.17 1.71 17.69
N ARG A 208 18.31 0.48 17.24
CA ARG A 208 18.06 -0.73 18.01
C ARG A 208 19.39 -1.42 18.33
N ASP A 209 19.62 -1.68 19.61
CA ASP A 209 20.78 -2.44 20.06
C ASP A 209 20.54 -3.95 19.97
N ASP A 210 21.58 -4.74 20.28
CA ASP A 210 21.52 -6.20 20.26
C ASP A 210 20.62 -6.78 21.38
N ALA A 211 20.39 -6.04 22.47
CA ALA A 211 19.44 -6.40 23.51
C ALA A 211 17.97 -6.18 23.08
N GLY A 212 17.76 -5.55 21.93
CA GLY A 212 16.45 -5.27 21.36
C GLY A 212 15.84 -3.95 21.82
N GLN A 213 16.54 -3.18 22.66
CA GLN A 213 16.11 -1.86 23.09
C GLN A 213 16.22 -0.87 21.93
N THR A 214 15.19 -0.06 21.74
CA THR A 214 15.14 0.96 20.68
C THR A 214 15.22 2.35 21.27
N TYR A 215 16.05 3.19 20.65
CA TYR A 215 16.30 4.59 21.01
C TYR A 215 16.03 5.48 19.81
N THR A 216 15.44 6.65 20.04
CA THR A 216 15.20 7.65 18.99
C THR A 216 16.16 8.82 19.14
N PHE A 217 16.81 9.21 18.05
CA PHE A 217 17.73 10.34 18.03
C PHE A 217 17.43 11.29 16.87
N ALA A 218 17.70 12.58 17.08
CA ALA A 218 17.76 13.54 16.00
C ALA A 218 18.98 13.26 15.11
N LEU A 219 18.80 13.42 13.80
CA LEU A 219 19.80 13.09 12.79
C LEU A 219 20.52 14.34 12.28
N ARG A 220 21.84 14.21 12.11
CA ARG A 220 22.65 15.08 11.26
C ARG A 220 23.40 14.22 10.24
N MET A 221 23.64 14.74 9.04
CA MET A 221 24.45 14.05 8.03
C MET A 221 25.86 14.63 7.96
N ALA A 222 26.84 13.76 7.69
CA ALA A 222 28.20 14.15 7.32
C ALA A 222 28.70 13.23 6.19
N PRO A 223 29.59 13.69 5.31
CA PRO A 223 30.21 12.83 4.31
C PRO A 223 31.25 11.89 4.95
N ASP A 224 31.60 10.83 4.23
CA ASP A 224 32.75 9.95 4.49
C ASP A 224 32.76 9.23 5.86
N LEU A 225 31.59 9.00 6.46
CA LEU A 225 31.45 8.19 7.68
C LEU A 225 31.26 6.70 7.38
N GLY A 226 30.86 6.35 6.15
CA GLY A 226 30.63 4.97 5.75
C GLY A 226 29.55 4.29 6.59
N ASN A 227 29.92 3.22 7.30
CA ASN A 227 29.02 2.46 8.18
C ASN A 227 29.05 2.93 9.65
N GLN A 228 29.60 4.10 9.94
CA GLN A 228 29.68 4.61 11.31
C GLN A 228 28.41 5.38 11.70
N LEU A 229 27.98 5.20 12.94
CA LEU A 229 27.02 6.05 13.63
C LEU A 229 27.78 6.83 14.70
N GLN A 230 28.03 8.11 14.47
CA GLN A 230 28.67 8.95 15.47
C GLN A 230 27.65 9.41 16.51
N VAL A 231 27.91 9.07 17.77
CA VAL A 231 27.03 9.38 18.90
C VAL A 231 27.81 10.23 19.91
N PRO A 232 27.30 11.42 20.29
CA PRO A 232 27.87 12.23 21.36
C PRO A 232 27.92 11.51 22.71
N THR A 233 28.91 11.85 23.54
CA THR A 233 29.12 11.23 24.86
C THR A 233 27.86 11.23 25.74
N GLU A 234 27.11 12.34 25.76
CA GLU A 234 25.91 12.46 26.57
C GLU A 234 24.80 11.50 26.15
N LEU A 235 24.71 11.18 24.85
CA LEU A 235 23.74 10.22 24.34
C LEU A 235 24.19 8.78 24.64
N LEU A 236 25.48 8.50 24.55
CA LEU A 236 26.05 7.21 24.97
C LEU A 236 25.77 6.93 26.45
N MET A 237 26.02 7.91 27.33
CA MET A 237 25.76 7.78 28.76
C MET A 237 24.27 7.57 29.08
N ARG A 238 23.38 8.28 28.38
CA ARG A 238 21.93 8.16 28.60
C ARG A 238 21.35 6.82 28.13
N THR A 239 21.91 6.26 27.07
CA THR A 239 21.35 5.07 26.41
C THR A 239 22.08 3.77 26.76
N GLY A 240 23.30 3.87 27.28
CA GLY A 240 24.15 2.70 27.55
C GLY A 240 24.83 2.13 26.29
N LEU A 241 24.64 2.76 25.12
CA LEU A 241 25.36 2.42 23.90
C LEU A 241 26.87 2.62 24.11
N ARG A 242 27.68 1.74 23.53
CA ARG A 242 29.15 1.80 23.61
C ARG A 242 29.77 1.91 22.24
N ALA A 243 30.89 2.63 22.16
CA ALA A 243 31.69 2.68 20.94
C ALA A 243 32.15 1.27 20.55
N GLY A 244 32.15 0.98 19.25
CA GLY A 244 32.45 -0.33 18.68
C GLY A 244 31.24 -1.28 18.58
N MET A 245 30.12 -0.96 19.23
CA MET A 245 28.91 -1.78 19.11
C MET A 245 28.27 -1.67 17.73
N SER A 246 27.79 -2.80 17.21
CA SER A 246 26.94 -2.84 16.03
C SER A 246 25.49 -2.57 16.45
N VAL A 247 24.79 -1.70 15.73
CA VAL A 247 23.38 -1.36 15.96
C VAL A 247 22.59 -1.37 14.66
N LEU A 248 21.31 -1.66 14.75
CA LEU A 248 20.37 -1.57 13.64
C LEU A 248 19.71 -0.19 13.63
N VAL A 249 19.88 0.55 12.54
CA VAL A 249 19.40 1.92 12.41
C VAL A 249 18.38 2.00 11.27
N LYS A 250 17.24 2.63 11.53
CA LYS A 250 16.23 2.93 10.51
C LYS A 250 15.84 4.41 10.58
N PRO A 251 15.48 5.03 9.45
CA PRO A 251 15.00 6.41 9.43
C PRO A 251 13.56 6.49 9.96
N LEU A 252 13.19 7.65 10.53
CA LEU A 252 11.84 8.00 10.97
C LEU A 252 11.35 9.28 10.26
#